data_AF-A0A2W7C5T1-F1
#
_entry.id   AF-A0A2W7C5T1-F1
#
_cell.length_a   1.000
_cell.length_b   1.000
_cell.length_c   1.000
_cell.angle_alpha   90.00
_cell.angle_beta   90.00
_cell.angle_gamma   90.00
#
_symmetry.space_group_name_H-M   'P 1'
#
loop_
_entity.id
_entity.type
_entity.pdbx_description
1 polymer ?
#
loop_
_entity_poly.entity_id
_entity_poly.type
_entity_poly.pdbx_seq_one_letter_code
_entity_poly.pdbx_strand_id
1 'polypeptide(L)'
;MPLTPSSEVFITCAVTGAGDSVVRSDKVPVTPVQIAEAAIEAAQAGAAIAHIHVRDPATGKAARDVQLYREVVDHIRASGVDLVLNLTGGMGGDMTMGPPEKPLPPIGSRTDMAGATERLAHVKALLPEICTIDCGSMNFGNGDTVMINTPDTLAEMARSIQALGVRPEIEIFEAGHLRLAEHLVQQGIIDDPVTVQLCMGIPWGIPDDLNSFMALLNNLPKSWIFSAFSIGRNQFPYAMLALLAGGNIRVGLEDNLWLKRGVLATNKDLVEQAVAIAHTANARILGPSEVRKKLKLTKRW
;
A
#
# COMPACT_ATOMS: atom_id res chain seq x y z
N MET A 1 1.34 12.51 -24.38
CA MET A 1 1.90 11.16 -24.18
C MET A 1 1.07 10.19 -25.00
N PRO A 2 1.66 9.30 -25.82
CA PRO A 2 0.87 8.27 -26.50
C PRO A 2 0.23 7.34 -25.46
N LEU A 3 -0.92 6.75 -25.79
CA LEU A 3 -1.53 5.71 -24.98
C LEU A 3 -0.61 4.48 -24.97
N THR A 4 -0.14 4.06 -23.80
CA THR A 4 0.78 2.91 -23.64
C THR A 4 0.22 1.94 -22.59
N PRO A 5 -0.85 1.20 -22.91
CA PRO A 5 -1.48 0.30 -21.94
C PRO A 5 -0.54 -0.85 -21.58
N SER A 6 -0.62 -1.32 -20.33
CA SER A 6 0.09 -2.52 -19.88
C SER A 6 -0.44 -3.77 -20.60
N SER A 7 0.41 -4.45 -21.36
CA SER A 7 0.10 -5.79 -21.90
C SER A 7 0.19 -6.88 -20.84
N GLU A 8 0.96 -6.62 -19.77
CA GLU A 8 1.14 -7.51 -18.62
C GLU A 8 1.02 -6.71 -17.33
N VAL A 9 0.10 -7.10 -16.45
CA VAL A 9 -0.28 -6.35 -15.27
C VAL A 9 -0.33 -7.27 -14.06
N PHE A 10 0.11 -6.81 -12.89
CA PHE A 10 -0.19 -7.49 -11.63
C PHE A 10 -1.24 -6.71 -10.83
N ILE A 11 -1.91 -7.42 -9.93
CA ILE A 11 -2.91 -6.87 -9.03
C ILE A 11 -2.39 -7.01 -7.59
N THR A 12 -2.32 -5.88 -6.88
CA THR A 12 -2.13 -5.83 -5.42
C THR A 12 -3.49 -5.71 -4.75
N CYS A 13 -3.74 -6.54 -3.73
CA CYS A 13 -4.92 -6.42 -2.88
C CYS A 13 -4.53 -5.88 -1.49
N ALA A 14 -5.00 -4.68 -1.15
CA ALA A 14 -4.85 -4.04 0.15
C ALA A 14 -6.02 -4.41 1.06
N VAL A 15 -5.78 -5.39 1.95
CA VAL A 15 -6.88 -6.21 2.49
C VAL A 15 -7.67 -5.56 3.62
N THR A 16 -7.09 -4.62 4.36
CA THR A 16 -7.74 -4.04 5.55
C THR A 16 -7.38 -2.59 5.86
N GLY A 17 -6.11 -2.21 5.72
CA GLY A 17 -5.62 -0.87 6.08
C GLY A 17 -5.60 -0.54 7.57
N ALA A 18 -5.31 0.74 7.84
CA ALA A 18 -5.30 1.34 9.18
C ALA A 18 -6.45 2.33 9.42
N GLY A 19 -7.22 2.69 8.38
CA GLY A 19 -8.30 3.67 8.50
C GLY A 19 -9.54 3.16 9.27
N ASP A 20 -10.49 4.07 9.49
CA ASP A 20 -11.78 3.83 10.16
C ASP A 20 -12.80 3.07 9.28
N SER A 21 -12.34 2.23 8.35
CA SER A 21 -13.20 1.47 7.45
C SER A 21 -14.04 0.42 8.19
N VAL A 22 -13.51 -0.14 9.29
CA VAL A 22 -14.15 -1.18 10.12
C VAL A 22 -15.49 -0.73 10.69
N VAL A 23 -15.64 0.53 11.09
CA VAL A 23 -16.92 1.02 11.66
C VAL A 23 -18.01 1.20 10.60
N ARG A 24 -17.65 1.10 9.31
CA ARG A 24 -18.53 1.35 8.17
C ARG A 24 -18.91 0.08 7.41
N SER A 25 -18.24 -1.05 7.67
CA SER A 25 -18.54 -2.33 7.04
C SER A 25 -18.04 -3.49 7.91
N ASP A 26 -18.93 -4.47 8.10
CA ASP A 26 -18.66 -5.76 8.72
C ASP A 26 -17.78 -6.69 7.87
N LYS A 27 -17.50 -6.33 6.61
CA LYS A 27 -16.66 -7.10 5.69
C LYS A 27 -15.17 -6.77 5.79
N VAL A 28 -14.80 -5.70 6.51
CA VAL A 28 -13.39 -5.36 6.71
C VAL A 28 -12.78 -6.36 7.69
N PRO A 29 -11.73 -7.11 7.30
CA PRO A 29 -11.15 -8.13 8.16
C PRO A 29 -10.36 -7.49 9.30
N VAL A 30 -10.57 -7.98 10.53
CA VAL A 30 -9.98 -7.41 11.75
C VAL A 30 -9.00 -8.36 12.41
N THR A 31 -9.39 -9.61 12.63
CA THR A 31 -8.52 -10.59 13.32
C THR A 31 -7.42 -11.10 12.39
N PRO A 32 -6.30 -11.61 12.92
CA PRO A 32 -5.25 -12.20 12.09
C PRO A 32 -5.75 -13.29 11.13
N VAL A 33 -6.66 -14.14 11.58
CA VAL A 33 -7.30 -15.17 10.74
C VAL A 33 -8.12 -14.54 9.61
N GLN A 34 -8.98 -13.56 9.91
CA GLN A 34 -9.79 -12.88 8.88
C GLN A 34 -8.92 -12.18 7.85
N ILE A 35 -7.83 -11.54 8.28
CA ILE A 35 -6.89 -10.83 7.40
C ILE A 35 -6.16 -11.83 6.49
N ALA A 36 -5.71 -12.96 7.04
CA ALA A 36 -5.07 -14.02 6.28
C ALA A 36 -6.02 -14.65 5.26
N GLU A 37 -7.25 -14.99 5.66
CA GLU A 37 -8.29 -15.54 4.78
C GLU A 37 -8.61 -14.58 3.65
N ALA A 38 -8.78 -13.28 3.94
CA ALA A 38 -9.03 -12.26 2.93
C ALA A 38 -7.86 -12.14 1.91
N ALA A 39 -6.61 -12.25 2.36
CA ALA A 39 -5.44 -12.26 1.48
C ALA A 39 -5.40 -13.52 0.60
N ILE A 40 -5.73 -14.68 1.16
CA ILE A 40 -5.79 -15.96 0.44
C ILE A 40 -6.88 -15.93 -0.64
N GLU A 41 -8.09 -15.48 -0.28
CA GLU A 41 -9.21 -15.35 -1.22
C GLU A 41 -8.90 -14.36 -2.33
N ALA A 42 -8.26 -13.23 -2.01
CA ALA A 42 -7.78 -12.27 -2.99
C ALA A 42 -6.77 -12.90 -3.95
N ALA A 43 -5.81 -13.69 -3.45
CA ALA A 43 -4.83 -14.38 -4.28
C ALA A 43 -5.49 -15.40 -5.22
N GLN A 44 -6.43 -16.19 -4.70
CA GLN A 44 -7.23 -17.14 -5.49
C GLN A 44 -8.06 -16.46 -6.58
N ALA A 45 -8.51 -15.22 -6.34
CA ALA A 45 -9.22 -14.42 -7.32
C ALA A 45 -8.32 -13.76 -8.38
N GLY A 46 -6.99 -13.80 -8.23
CA GLY A 46 -6.03 -13.29 -9.21
C GLY A 46 -5.11 -12.18 -8.71
N ALA A 47 -5.15 -11.82 -7.42
CA ALA A 47 -4.15 -10.92 -6.86
C ALA A 47 -2.80 -11.63 -6.76
N ALA A 48 -1.73 -10.95 -7.17
CA ALA A 48 -0.37 -11.48 -7.06
C ALA A 48 0.30 -11.05 -5.77
N ILE A 49 -0.09 -9.89 -5.23
CA ILE A 49 0.47 -9.27 -4.02
C ILE A 49 -0.67 -9.04 -3.02
N ALA A 50 -0.45 -9.37 -1.75
CA ALA A 50 -1.31 -8.92 -0.66
C ALA A 50 -0.58 -7.85 0.16
N HIS A 51 -1.16 -6.65 0.22
CA HIS A 51 -0.72 -5.56 1.10
C HIS A 51 -1.47 -5.65 2.43
N ILE A 52 -0.71 -5.74 3.52
CA ILE A 52 -1.21 -6.18 4.82
C ILE A 52 -0.88 -5.16 5.90
N HIS A 53 -1.93 -4.74 6.58
CA HIS A 53 -1.92 -4.13 7.91
C HIS A 53 -2.46 -5.16 8.92
N VAL A 54 -2.24 -4.91 10.21
CA VAL A 54 -2.94 -5.61 11.29
C VAL A 54 -3.75 -4.65 12.15
N ARG A 55 -4.72 -5.21 12.85
CA ARG A 55 -5.65 -4.47 13.71
C ARG A 55 -5.72 -5.13 15.07
N ASP A 56 -5.99 -4.34 16.08
CA ASP A 56 -6.33 -4.83 17.41
C ASP A 56 -7.61 -5.69 17.31
N PRO A 57 -7.55 -7.00 17.64
CA PRO A 57 -8.69 -7.90 17.45
C PRO A 57 -9.92 -7.56 18.29
N ALA A 58 -9.75 -6.85 19.40
CA ALA A 58 -10.84 -6.49 20.30
C ALA A 58 -11.54 -5.20 19.86
N THR A 59 -10.81 -4.26 19.27
CA THR A 59 -11.31 -2.91 18.97
C THR A 59 -11.43 -2.60 17.48
N GLY A 60 -10.77 -3.35 16.60
CA GLY A 60 -10.69 -3.08 15.17
C GLY A 60 -9.78 -1.90 14.79
N LYS A 61 -9.17 -1.23 15.77
CA LYS A 61 -8.23 -0.11 15.53
C LYS A 61 -6.95 -0.63 14.89
N ALA A 62 -6.26 0.24 14.15
CA ALA A 62 -4.94 -0.08 13.60
C ALA A 62 -3.97 -0.49 14.71
N ALA A 63 -3.14 -1.49 14.43
CA ALA A 63 -2.11 -1.96 15.35
C ALA A 63 -0.81 -2.27 14.59
N ARG A 64 0.32 -2.15 15.29
CA ARG A 64 1.65 -2.51 14.75
C ARG A 64 2.36 -3.58 15.59
N ASP A 65 1.59 -4.41 16.28
CA ASP A 65 2.12 -5.53 17.07
C ASP A 65 2.71 -6.60 16.14
N VAL A 66 3.97 -6.94 16.37
CA VAL A 66 4.73 -7.95 15.61
C VAL A 66 4.08 -9.33 15.69
N GLN A 67 3.45 -9.68 16.81
CA GLN A 67 2.79 -10.98 16.96
C GLN A 67 1.55 -11.10 16.08
N LEU A 68 0.77 -10.03 15.95
CA LEU A 68 -0.39 -10.02 15.05
C LEU A 68 0.05 -10.20 13.60
N TYR A 69 1.12 -9.54 13.16
CA TYR A 69 1.68 -9.77 11.82
C TYR A 69 2.17 -11.21 11.64
N ARG A 70 2.81 -11.78 12.68
CA ARG A 70 3.30 -13.16 12.65
C ARG A 70 2.15 -14.14 12.48
N GLU A 71 1.08 -13.99 13.24
CA GLU A 71 -0.12 -14.82 13.12
C GLU A 71 -0.69 -14.76 11.69
N VAL A 72 -0.89 -13.56 11.12
CA VAL A 72 -1.37 -13.41 9.74
C VAL A 72 -0.46 -14.16 8.75
N VAL A 73 0.86 -13.93 8.83
CA VAL A 73 1.82 -14.52 7.90
C VAL A 73 1.90 -16.03 8.06
N ASP A 74 1.86 -16.56 9.28
CA ASP A 74 1.90 -17.99 9.53
C ASP A 74 0.62 -18.69 9.03
N HIS A 75 -0.54 -18.05 9.16
CA HIS A 75 -1.79 -18.53 8.56
C HIS A 75 -1.72 -18.56 7.02
N ILE A 76 -1.20 -17.49 6.39
CA ILE A 76 -1.03 -17.44 4.93
C ILE A 76 -0.08 -18.56 4.48
N ARG A 77 1.07 -18.73 5.14
CA ARG A 77 2.05 -19.78 4.82
C ARG A 77 1.46 -21.18 4.94
N ALA A 78 0.70 -21.43 6.02
CA ALA A 78 0.05 -22.72 6.26
C ALA A 78 -1.02 -23.06 5.22
N SER A 79 -1.61 -22.06 4.54
CA SER A 79 -2.64 -22.30 3.52
C SER A 79 -2.14 -22.98 2.25
N GLY A 80 -0.83 -22.90 1.96
CA GLY A 80 -0.24 -23.39 0.72
C GLY A 80 -0.55 -22.54 -0.52
N VAL A 81 -1.30 -21.45 -0.39
CA VAL A 81 -1.58 -20.52 -1.51
C VAL A 81 -0.40 -19.58 -1.70
N ASP A 82 0.13 -19.53 -2.92
CA ASP A 82 1.25 -18.64 -3.26
C ASP A 82 0.75 -17.21 -3.49
N LEU A 83 1.40 -16.23 -2.85
CA LEU A 83 1.21 -14.80 -3.06
C LEU A 83 2.46 -14.03 -2.65
N VAL A 84 2.65 -12.81 -3.11
CA VAL A 84 3.74 -11.94 -2.65
C VAL A 84 3.28 -11.18 -1.40
N LEU A 85 4.04 -11.29 -0.31
CA LEU A 85 3.76 -10.56 0.93
C LEU A 85 4.31 -9.14 0.83
N ASN A 86 3.42 -8.15 0.93
CA ASN A 86 3.73 -6.74 1.14
C ASN A 86 3.24 -6.33 2.53
N LEU A 87 4.15 -6.06 3.46
CA LEU A 87 3.79 -5.60 4.81
C LEU A 87 4.01 -4.10 4.92
N THR A 88 3.01 -3.39 5.47
CA THR A 88 3.13 -1.94 5.64
C THR A 88 4.33 -1.54 6.51
N GLY A 89 5.05 -0.50 6.12
CA GLY A 89 6.00 0.22 6.97
C GLY A 89 5.48 1.60 7.41
N GLY A 90 4.26 1.98 7.02
CA GLY A 90 3.71 3.32 7.26
C GLY A 90 3.31 3.58 8.72
N MET A 91 2.99 2.55 9.48
CA MET A 91 2.57 2.69 10.88
C MET A 91 3.68 3.21 11.81
N GLY A 92 3.31 3.91 12.87
CA GLY A 92 4.26 4.60 13.75
C GLY A 92 4.70 5.96 13.25
N GLY A 93 4.02 6.51 12.24
CA GLY A 93 4.29 7.84 11.67
C GLY A 93 3.26 8.92 11.94
N ASP A 94 2.27 8.67 12.77
CA ASP A 94 1.14 9.59 12.96
C ASP A 94 1.32 10.44 14.21
N MET A 95 1.34 11.76 14.02
CA MET A 95 1.38 12.72 15.11
C MET A 95 0.09 13.53 15.17
N THR A 96 -0.60 13.46 16.30
CA THR A 96 -1.79 14.27 16.56
C THR A 96 -1.40 15.53 17.32
N MET A 97 -1.61 16.68 16.70
CA MET A 97 -1.26 17.99 17.26
C MET A 97 -2.26 18.42 18.35
N GLY A 98 -1.84 19.36 19.19
CA GLY A 98 -2.75 20.07 20.10
C GLY A 98 -3.74 20.99 19.36
N PRO A 99 -4.66 21.66 20.08
CA PRO A 99 -5.60 22.60 19.47
C PRO A 99 -4.88 23.77 18.77
N PRO A 100 -5.53 24.47 17.82
CA PRO A 100 -4.89 25.54 17.04
C PRO A 100 -4.18 26.63 17.85
N GLU A 101 -4.75 27.03 19.00
CA GLU A 101 -4.16 28.04 19.89
C GLU A 101 -2.99 27.52 20.74
N LYS A 102 -2.84 26.20 20.87
CA LYS A 102 -1.78 25.53 21.63
C LYS A 102 -1.40 24.20 20.98
N PRO A 103 -0.72 24.23 19.81
CA PRO A 103 -0.46 23.03 19.02
C PRO A 103 0.54 22.07 19.66
N LEU A 104 1.31 22.52 20.65
CA LEU A 104 2.31 21.73 21.35
C LEU A 104 2.07 21.67 22.87
N PRO A 105 2.40 20.53 23.53
CA PRO A 105 2.92 19.29 22.92
C PRO A 105 1.83 18.51 22.15
N PRO A 106 2.22 17.53 21.30
CA PRO A 106 1.27 16.62 20.66
C PRO A 106 0.40 15.87 21.68
N ILE A 107 -0.77 15.43 21.25
CA ILE A 107 -1.70 14.67 22.08
C ILE A 107 -1.21 13.22 22.13
N GLY A 108 -0.43 12.91 23.17
CA GLY A 108 0.28 11.63 23.29
C GLY A 108 -0.61 10.40 23.22
N SER A 109 -1.85 10.45 23.72
CA SER A 109 -2.79 9.32 23.66
C SER A 109 -3.37 9.05 22.26
N ARG A 110 -3.20 9.97 21.31
CA ARG A 110 -3.63 9.85 19.92
C ARG A 110 -2.45 9.81 18.93
N THR A 111 -1.23 10.01 19.41
CA THR A 111 0.00 10.01 18.61
C THR A 111 0.62 8.61 18.60
N ASP A 112 0.87 8.05 17.41
CA ASP A 112 1.69 6.86 17.20
C ASP A 112 2.94 7.27 16.41
N MET A 113 3.97 7.73 17.14
CA MET A 113 5.22 8.19 16.55
C MET A 113 6.41 7.37 17.08
N ALA A 114 6.78 6.35 16.31
CA ALA A 114 7.90 5.44 16.58
C ALA A 114 9.15 5.80 15.78
N GLY A 115 10.31 5.34 16.25
CA GLY A 115 11.57 5.46 15.51
C GLY A 115 11.60 4.58 14.25
N ALA A 116 12.41 4.98 13.25
CA ALA A 116 12.49 4.31 11.95
C ALA A 116 12.62 2.77 12.02
N THR A 117 13.52 2.26 12.87
CA THR A 117 13.76 0.82 13.01
C THR A 117 12.67 0.10 13.82
N GLU A 118 12.01 0.80 14.75
CA GLU A 118 10.88 0.26 15.51
C GLU A 118 9.67 0.04 14.60
N ARG A 119 9.42 0.95 13.65
CA ARG A 119 8.37 0.78 12.62
C ARG A 119 8.57 -0.44 11.74
N LEU A 120 9.81 -0.95 11.64
CA LEU A 120 10.19 -2.09 10.81
C LEU A 120 10.43 -3.38 11.62
N ALA A 121 10.04 -3.41 12.90
CA ALA A 121 10.28 -4.57 13.76
C ALA A 121 9.64 -5.85 13.20
N HIS A 122 8.43 -5.79 12.66
CA HIS A 122 7.75 -6.92 12.02
C HIS A 122 8.40 -7.31 10.69
N VAL A 123 8.86 -6.34 9.90
CA VAL A 123 9.59 -6.59 8.64
C VAL A 123 10.88 -7.36 8.92
N LYS A 124 11.65 -6.94 9.93
CA LYS A 124 12.86 -7.65 10.38
C LYS A 124 12.54 -9.06 10.86
N ALA A 125 11.41 -9.24 11.56
CA ALA A 125 11.04 -10.51 12.16
C ALA A 125 10.44 -11.52 11.19
N LEU A 126 9.85 -11.06 10.07
CA LEU A 126 9.06 -11.89 9.15
C LEU A 126 9.63 -11.93 7.73
N LEU A 127 10.52 -10.99 7.40
CA LEU A 127 11.22 -10.86 6.11
C LEU A 127 10.29 -10.99 4.90
N PRO A 128 9.25 -10.13 4.78
CA PRO A 128 8.37 -10.14 3.62
C PRO A 128 9.16 -9.83 2.34
N GLU A 129 8.50 -9.99 1.20
CA GLU A 129 9.13 -9.74 -0.09
C GLU A 129 9.16 -8.24 -0.40
N ILE A 130 8.07 -7.56 -0.02
CA ILE A 130 7.89 -6.12 -0.16
C ILE A 130 7.55 -5.52 1.23
N CYS A 131 7.98 -4.28 1.44
CA CYS A 131 7.47 -3.44 2.52
C CYS A 131 7.17 -2.04 1.99
N THR A 132 6.00 -1.48 2.29
CA THR A 132 5.70 -0.10 1.88
C THR A 132 6.42 0.93 2.75
N ILE A 133 6.79 2.04 2.15
CA ILE A 133 7.22 3.25 2.86
C ILE A 133 6.45 4.46 2.35
N ASP A 134 5.87 5.20 3.27
CA ASP A 134 5.08 6.38 2.94
C ASP A 134 6.02 7.57 2.73
N CYS A 135 6.29 7.89 1.46
CA CYS A 135 7.30 8.87 1.14
C CYS A 135 6.77 10.27 1.45
N GLY A 136 7.40 10.98 2.37
CA GLY A 136 7.11 12.37 2.73
C GLY A 136 6.10 12.54 3.87
N SER A 137 6.09 13.76 4.42
CA SER A 137 5.16 14.16 5.48
C SER A 137 4.02 14.99 4.90
N MET A 138 2.80 14.80 5.40
CA MET A 138 1.62 15.55 4.97
C MET A 138 0.54 15.56 6.05
N ASN A 139 -0.40 16.51 5.96
CA ASN A 139 -1.66 16.41 6.70
C ASN A 139 -2.38 15.14 6.26
N PHE A 140 -2.94 14.38 7.20
CA PHE A 140 -3.50 13.08 6.89
C PHE A 140 -4.87 12.89 7.55
N GLY A 141 -5.90 12.74 6.73
CA GLY A 141 -7.28 12.61 7.18
C GLY A 141 -7.93 13.93 7.62
N ASN A 142 -9.06 13.84 8.32
CA ASN A 142 -9.84 15.01 8.73
C ASN A 142 -9.56 15.33 10.20
N GLY A 143 -8.70 16.33 10.47
CA GLY A 143 -8.47 16.79 11.84
C GLY A 143 -7.08 17.34 12.09
N ASP A 144 -6.51 16.92 13.22
CA ASP A 144 -5.27 17.42 13.80
C ASP A 144 -4.08 16.46 13.63
N THR A 145 -4.19 15.48 12.73
CA THR A 145 -3.15 14.47 12.47
C THR A 145 -2.28 14.83 11.27
N VAL A 146 -0.97 14.70 11.47
CA VAL A 146 0.07 14.80 10.45
C VAL A 146 0.79 13.46 10.36
N MET A 147 0.91 12.91 9.16
CA MET A 147 1.81 11.79 8.88
C MET A 147 3.21 12.36 8.72
N ILE A 148 4.17 11.86 9.51
CA ILE A 148 5.54 12.37 9.59
C ILE A 148 6.55 11.31 9.13
N ASN A 149 7.09 11.53 7.93
CA ASN A 149 8.18 10.79 7.32
C ASN A 149 9.23 11.78 6.80
N THR A 150 10.14 12.20 7.68
CA THR A 150 11.24 13.10 7.29
C THR A 150 12.19 12.37 6.33
N PRO A 151 12.98 13.11 5.52
CA PRO A 151 13.99 12.51 4.66
C PRO A 151 14.94 11.55 5.40
N ASP A 152 15.37 11.89 6.62
CA ASP A 152 16.25 11.05 7.43
C ASP A 152 15.56 9.75 7.89
N THR A 153 14.30 9.84 8.34
CA THR A 153 13.51 8.65 8.71
C THR A 153 13.35 7.73 7.50
N LEU A 154 13.02 8.28 6.33
CA LEU A 154 12.85 7.49 5.11
C LEU A 154 14.16 6.88 4.63
N ALA A 155 15.26 7.61 4.69
CA ALA A 155 16.57 7.10 4.34
C ALA A 155 16.97 5.94 5.25
N GLU A 156 16.72 6.04 6.56
CA GLU A 156 17.00 4.96 7.52
C GLU A 156 16.10 3.75 7.32
N MET A 157 14.80 3.96 7.09
CA MET A 157 13.85 2.89 6.80
C MET A 157 14.21 2.16 5.50
N ALA A 158 14.49 2.90 4.43
CA ALA A 158 14.87 2.33 3.14
C ALA A 158 16.18 1.53 3.23
N ARG A 159 17.22 2.06 3.90
CA ARG A 159 18.46 1.31 4.18
C ARG A 159 18.19 0.03 4.95
N SER A 160 17.37 0.11 6.00
CA SER A 160 17.00 -1.05 6.83
C SER A 160 16.27 -2.13 6.02
N ILE A 161 15.30 -1.72 5.19
CA ILE A 161 14.55 -2.60 4.28
C ILE A 161 15.50 -3.29 3.29
N GLN A 162 16.38 -2.53 2.62
CA GLN A 162 17.35 -3.07 1.68
C GLN A 162 18.35 -4.03 2.35
N ALA A 163 18.83 -3.70 3.55
CA ALA A 163 19.76 -4.55 4.30
C ALA A 163 19.14 -5.90 4.70
N LEU A 164 17.81 -5.95 4.87
CA LEU A 164 17.06 -7.20 5.09
C LEU A 164 16.80 -7.98 3.78
N GLY A 165 17.22 -7.43 2.63
CA GLY A 165 16.90 -7.93 1.30
C GLY A 165 15.41 -7.83 0.96
N VAL A 166 14.67 -6.96 1.63
CA VAL A 166 13.26 -6.67 1.34
C VAL A 166 13.22 -5.52 0.33
N ARG A 167 12.21 -5.49 -0.54
CA ARG A 167 12.05 -4.42 -1.53
C ARG A 167 11.10 -3.34 -1.01
N PRO A 168 11.48 -2.05 -1.03
CA PRO A 168 10.54 -1.00 -0.72
C PRO A 168 9.54 -0.80 -1.87
N GLU A 169 8.25 -0.73 -1.56
CA GLU A 169 7.24 -0.09 -2.41
C GLU A 169 7.05 1.34 -1.90
N ILE A 170 7.39 2.33 -2.71
CA ILE A 170 7.40 3.73 -2.29
C ILE A 170 6.03 4.35 -2.54
N GLU A 171 5.30 4.72 -1.49
CA GLU A 171 3.99 5.34 -1.61
C GLU A 171 4.12 6.87 -1.84
N ILE A 172 3.56 7.33 -2.96
CA ILE A 172 3.65 8.71 -3.46
C ILE A 172 2.27 9.35 -3.35
N PHE A 173 2.10 10.19 -2.34
CA PHE A 173 0.85 10.93 -2.09
C PHE A 173 0.84 12.34 -2.71
N GLU A 174 1.99 12.86 -3.17
CA GLU A 174 2.12 14.20 -3.77
C GLU A 174 3.38 14.29 -4.64
N ALA A 175 3.47 15.28 -5.55
CA ALA A 175 4.60 15.46 -6.46
C ALA A 175 5.94 15.68 -5.74
N GLY A 176 5.93 16.32 -4.56
CA GLY A 176 7.13 16.47 -3.72
C GLY A 176 7.66 15.13 -3.21
N HIS A 177 6.79 14.14 -3.02
CA HIS A 177 7.17 12.82 -2.54
C HIS A 177 7.90 12.03 -3.64
N LEU A 178 7.48 12.18 -4.91
CA LEU A 178 8.20 11.62 -6.05
C LEU A 178 9.63 12.18 -6.13
N ARG A 179 9.80 13.50 -5.96
CA ARG A 179 11.12 14.15 -5.94
C ARG A 179 12.00 13.65 -4.80
N LEU A 180 11.42 13.38 -3.63
CA LEU A 180 12.14 12.80 -2.51
C LEU A 180 12.55 11.34 -2.79
N ALA A 181 11.67 10.54 -3.39
CA ALA A 181 11.99 9.19 -3.82
C ALA A 181 13.15 9.17 -4.83
N GLU A 182 13.13 10.07 -5.82
CA GLU A 182 14.23 10.23 -6.79
C GLU A 182 15.54 10.57 -6.09
N HIS A 183 15.49 11.45 -5.09
CA HIS A 183 16.66 11.81 -4.30
C HIS A 183 17.26 10.60 -3.55
N LEU A 184 16.43 9.77 -2.91
CA LEU A 184 16.88 8.56 -2.23
C LEU A 184 17.49 7.54 -3.21
N VAL A 185 16.90 7.37 -4.38
CA VAL A 185 17.44 6.50 -5.45
C VAL A 185 18.78 7.03 -5.95
N GLN A 186 18.91 8.33 -6.20
CA GLN A 186 20.17 8.96 -6.63
C GLN A 186 21.30 8.82 -5.61
N GLN A 187 20.97 8.73 -4.31
CA GLN A 187 21.92 8.45 -3.25
C GLN A 187 22.32 6.98 -3.13
N GLY A 188 21.78 6.09 -3.97
CA GLY A 188 22.00 4.65 -3.89
C GLY A 188 21.35 4.00 -2.66
N ILE A 189 20.30 4.62 -2.10
CA ILE A 189 19.59 4.13 -0.92
C ILE A 189 18.53 3.10 -1.29
N ILE A 190 18.03 3.13 -2.54
CA ILE A 190 17.03 2.23 -3.07
C ILE A 190 17.53 1.68 -4.41
N ASP A 191 17.66 0.36 -4.50
CA ASP A 191 18.21 -0.32 -5.67
C ASP A 191 17.13 -0.56 -6.73
N ASP A 192 17.54 -0.78 -7.99
CA ASP A 192 16.63 -1.21 -9.06
C ASP A 192 16.17 -2.68 -8.93
N PRO A 193 14.92 -3.02 -9.30
CA PRO A 193 13.89 -2.11 -9.83
C PRO A 193 13.23 -1.29 -8.73
N VAL A 194 13.06 0.02 -8.98
CA VAL A 194 12.28 0.90 -8.11
C VAL A 194 10.80 0.69 -8.37
N THR A 195 10.04 0.44 -7.30
CA THR A 195 8.59 0.28 -7.35
C THR A 195 7.92 1.41 -6.61
N VAL A 196 6.96 2.08 -7.24
CA VAL A 196 6.17 3.15 -6.62
C VAL A 196 4.67 2.87 -6.67
N GLN A 197 3.96 3.36 -5.69
CA GLN A 197 2.51 3.39 -5.64
C GLN A 197 2.06 4.85 -5.73
N LEU A 198 1.28 5.20 -6.76
CA LEU A 198 0.66 6.53 -6.86
C LEU A 198 -0.64 6.51 -6.05
N CYS A 199 -0.64 7.18 -4.90
CA CYS A 199 -1.71 7.16 -3.91
C CYS A 199 -2.63 8.37 -4.10
N MET A 200 -3.71 8.19 -4.86
CA MET A 200 -4.52 9.31 -5.35
C MET A 200 -5.77 9.53 -4.48
N GLY A 201 -6.17 10.79 -4.28
CA GLY A 201 -7.43 11.14 -3.63
C GLY A 201 -7.43 11.00 -2.10
N ILE A 202 -6.27 10.78 -1.49
CA ILE A 202 -6.11 10.87 -0.03
C ILE A 202 -6.30 12.33 0.41
N PRO A 203 -7.11 12.63 1.44
CA PRO A 203 -7.32 14.00 1.90
C PRO A 203 -6.00 14.75 2.15
N TRP A 204 -5.90 15.95 1.59
CA TRP A 204 -4.73 16.84 1.62
C TRP A 204 -3.50 16.36 0.84
N GLY A 205 -3.57 15.23 0.16
CA GLY A 205 -2.60 14.83 -0.86
C GLY A 205 -3.05 15.24 -2.25
N ILE A 206 -2.42 14.63 -3.24
CA ILE A 206 -2.73 14.87 -4.64
C ILE A 206 -4.18 14.40 -4.96
N PRO A 207 -4.99 15.24 -5.61
CA PRO A 207 -6.36 14.87 -5.95
C PRO A 207 -6.41 13.75 -7.00
N ASP A 208 -7.51 13.00 -6.98
CA ASP A 208 -7.78 11.88 -7.88
C ASP A 208 -8.40 12.31 -9.23
N ASP A 209 -7.84 13.37 -9.83
CA ASP A 209 -8.16 13.81 -11.18
C ASP A 209 -7.09 13.45 -12.23
N LEU A 210 -7.50 13.45 -13.50
CA LEU A 210 -6.64 13.06 -14.62
C LEU A 210 -5.41 13.97 -14.78
N ASN A 211 -5.53 15.28 -14.56
CA ASN A 211 -4.40 16.19 -14.76
C ASN A 211 -3.32 15.94 -13.71
N SER A 212 -3.76 15.74 -12.46
CA SER A 212 -2.86 15.46 -11.34
C SER A 212 -2.19 14.09 -11.48
N PHE A 213 -2.93 13.06 -11.89
CA PHE A 213 -2.35 11.76 -12.22
C PHE A 213 -1.32 11.86 -13.35
N MET A 214 -1.66 12.54 -14.44
CA MET A 214 -0.73 12.74 -15.57
C MET A 214 0.48 13.58 -15.18
N ALA A 215 0.36 14.53 -14.25
CA ALA A 215 1.49 15.31 -13.76
C ALA A 215 2.51 14.42 -13.04
N LEU A 216 2.07 13.51 -12.16
CA LEU A 216 2.97 12.52 -11.55
C LEU A 216 3.59 11.60 -12.60
N LEU A 217 2.76 11.03 -13.48
CA LEU A 217 3.22 10.07 -14.49
C LEU A 217 4.25 10.68 -15.44
N ASN A 218 4.05 11.93 -15.87
CA ASN A 218 4.99 12.62 -16.77
C ASN A 218 6.35 12.91 -16.12
N ASN A 219 6.40 12.98 -14.79
CA ASN A 219 7.64 13.19 -14.03
C ASN A 219 8.25 11.88 -13.52
N LEU A 220 7.50 10.77 -13.55
CA LEU A 220 8.00 9.47 -13.11
C LEU A 220 9.12 8.97 -14.04
N PRO A 221 10.28 8.53 -13.51
CA PRO A 221 11.31 7.91 -14.32
C PRO A 221 10.78 6.68 -15.07
N LYS A 222 11.01 6.61 -16.38
CA LYS A 222 10.48 5.53 -17.24
C LYS A 222 10.98 4.13 -16.89
N SER A 223 12.09 4.03 -16.18
CA SER A 223 12.64 2.75 -15.69
C SER A 223 11.92 2.23 -14.45
N TRP A 224 11.14 3.07 -13.77
CA TRP A 224 10.45 2.69 -12.55
C TRP A 224 9.15 1.95 -12.87
N ILE A 225 8.80 1.03 -11.99
CA ILE A 225 7.56 0.27 -12.06
C ILE A 225 6.56 0.98 -11.16
N PHE A 226 5.38 1.28 -11.66
CA PHE A 226 4.34 1.90 -10.84
C PHE A 226 3.06 1.10 -10.78
N SER A 227 2.39 1.22 -9.65
CA SER A 227 0.98 0.92 -9.45
C SER A 227 0.26 2.23 -9.15
N ALA A 228 -1.06 2.28 -9.31
CA ALA A 228 -1.85 3.41 -8.83
C ALA A 228 -3.20 2.95 -8.28
N PHE A 229 -3.71 3.69 -7.29
CA PHE A 229 -5.05 3.52 -6.77
C PHE A 229 -5.68 4.86 -6.43
N SER A 230 -7.00 4.84 -6.23
CA SER A 230 -7.76 5.92 -5.62
C SER A 230 -8.77 5.36 -4.64
N ILE A 231 -9.14 6.14 -3.64
CA ILE A 231 -10.07 5.71 -2.60
C ILE A 231 -11.54 5.71 -3.04
N GLY A 232 -12.33 4.87 -2.38
CA GLY A 232 -13.78 4.79 -2.50
C GLY A 232 -14.26 4.53 -3.93
N ARG A 233 -15.21 5.36 -4.39
CA ARG A 233 -15.88 5.19 -5.69
C ARG A 233 -14.94 5.21 -6.90
N ASN A 234 -13.73 5.76 -6.74
CA ASN A 234 -12.77 5.95 -7.81
C ASN A 234 -11.76 4.79 -7.93
N GLN A 235 -11.84 3.75 -7.08
CA GLN A 235 -10.96 2.58 -7.15
C GLN A 235 -10.94 1.92 -8.54
N PHE A 236 -12.10 1.55 -9.09
CA PHE A 236 -12.16 0.91 -10.42
C PHE A 236 -11.83 1.86 -11.58
N PRO A 237 -12.30 3.12 -11.61
CA PRO A 237 -11.80 4.11 -12.56
C PRO A 237 -10.26 4.23 -12.56
N TYR A 238 -9.64 4.21 -11.38
CA TYR A 238 -8.17 4.27 -11.28
C TYR A 238 -7.49 2.97 -11.65
N ALA A 239 -8.08 1.80 -11.40
CA ALA A 239 -7.56 0.53 -11.91
C ALA A 239 -7.49 0.54 -13.45
N MET A 240 -8.53 1.07 -14.13
CA MET A 240 -8.52 1.26 -15.58
C MET A 240 -7.46 2.27 -16.02
N LEU A 241 -7.40 3.42 -15.34
CA LEU A 241 -6.45 4.49 -15.68
C LEU A 241 -5.00 4.05 -15.51
N ALA A 242 -4.67 3.36 -14.42
CA ALA A 242 -3.35 2.81 -14.16
C ALA A 242 -2.92 1.85 -15.26
N LEU A 243 -3.81 0.93 -15.66
CA LEU A 243 -3.55 0.00 -16.75
C LEU A 243 -3.30 0.74 -18.08
N LEU A 244 -4.16 1.68 -18.44
CA LEU A 244 -4.04 2.47 -19.68
C LEU A 244 -2.77 3.32 -19.74
N ALA A 245 -2.26 3.71 -18.57
CA ALA A 245 -1.03 4.47 -18.39
C ALA A 245 0.25 3.61 -18.39
N GLY A 246 0.13 2.27 -18.47
CA GLY A 246 1.28 1.37 -18.44
C GLY A 246 1.71 0.94 -17.03
N GLY A 247 0.84 1.13 -16.04
CA GLY A 247 1.05 0.75 -14.64
C GLY A 247 0.37 -0.57 -14.25
N ASN A 248 0.39 -0.82 -12.95
CA ASN A 248 -0.23 -1.96 -12.29
C ASN A 248 -1.39 -1.53 -11.40
N ILE A 249 -2.20 -2.50 -10.96
CA ILE A 249 -3.49 -2.23 -10.30
C ILE A 249 -3.36 -2.49 -8.81
N ARG A 250 -3.90 -1.58 -7.99
CA ARG A 250 -4.21 -1.85 -6.57
C ARG A 250 -5.71 -1.69 -6.32
N VAL A 251 -6.28 -2.67 -5.61
CA VAL A 251 -7.65 -2.69 -5.11
C VAL A 251 -7.69 -3.26 -3.70
N GLY A 252 -8.85 -3.29 -3.06
CA GLY A 252 -9.04 -3.90 -1.74
C GLY A 252 -9.87 -3.03 -0.80
N LEU A 253 -10.26 -3.62 0.32
CA LEU A 253 -11.12 -3.00 1.34
C LEU A 253 -10.42 -1.91 2.15
N GLU A 254 -9.09 -1.86 2.11
CA GLU A 254 -8.32 -0.72 2.59
C GLU A 254 -8.70 0.56 1.86
N ASP A 255 -8.87 0.48 0.54
CA ASP A 255 -9.05 1.66 -0.30
C ASP A 255 -10.55 1.91 -0.60
N ASN A 256 -11.40 0.87 -0.63
CA ASN A 256 -12.81 0.99 -1.01
C ASN A 256 -13.68 -0.13 -0.41
N LEU A 257 -14.84 0.24 0.15
CA LEU A 257 -15.80 -0.71 0.74
C LEU A 257 -16.87 -1.23 -0.23
N TRP A 258 -16.98 -0.66 -1.42
CA TRP A 258 -18.17 -0.80 -2.28
C TRP A 258 -17.85 -1.48 -3.60
N LEU A 259 -18.56 -2.57 -3.92
CA LEU A 259 -18.49 -3.18 -5.25
C LEU A 259 -19.20 -2.30 -6.28
N LYS A 260 -20.35 -1.75 -5.89
CA LYS A 260 -21.13 -0.75 -6.63
C LYS A 260 -21.94 0.06 -5.63
N ARG A 261 -22.63 1.10 -6.12
CA ARG A 261 -23.44 1.98 -5.27
C ARG A 261 -24.39 1.16 -4.39
N GLY A 262 -24.20 1.26 -3.07
CA GLY A 262 -25.03 0.61 -2.06
C GLY A 262 -24.75 -0.88 -1.83
N VAL A 263 -23.73 -1.47 -2.45
CA VAL A 263 -23.39 -2.89 -2.29
C VAL A 263 -21.97 -3.02 -1.74
N LEU A 264 -21.83 -3.51 -0.52
CA LEU A 264 -20.56 -3.76 0.14
C LEU A 264 -19.80 -4.93 -0.51
N ALA A 265 -18.49 -4.76 -0.71
CA ALA A 265 -17.60 -5.75 -1.30
C ALA A 265 -16.86 -6.59 -0.25
N THR A 266 -16.42 -7.78 -0.64
CA THR A 266 -15.27 -8.47 -0.06
C THR A 266 -14.00 -8.12 -0.84
N ASN A 267 -12.81 -8.44 -0.31
CA ASN A 267 -11.57 -8.29 -1.08
C ASN A 267 -11.59 -9.11 -2.38
N LYS A 268 -12.16 -10.33 -2.31
CA LYS A 268 -12.38 -11.20 -3.47
C LYS A 268 -13.20 -10.49 -4.57
N ASP A 269 -14.34 -9.91 -4.21
CA ASP A 269 -15.22 -9.20 -5.17
C ASP A 269 -14.46 -8.07 -5.90
N LEU A 270 -13.62 -7.32 -5.17
CA LEU A 270 -12.84 -6.21 -5.74
C LEU A 270 -11.73 -6.70 -6.67
N VAL A 271 -11.08 -7.81 -6.32
CA VAL A 271 -10.06 -8.44 -7.18
C VAL A 271 -10.70 -9.01 -8.43
N GLU A 272 -11.81 -9.73 -8.34
CA GLU A 272 -12.53 -10.26 -9.52
C GLU A 272 -12.92 -9.14 -10.50
N GLN A 273 -13.35 -7.98 -9.97
CA GLN A 273 -13.65 -6.82 -10.79
C GLN A 273 -12.39 -6.22 -11.45
N ALA A 274 -11.25 -6.20 -10.76
CA ALA A 274 -9.96 -5.79 -11.32
C ALA A 274 -9.47 -6.75 -12.41
N VAL A 275 -9.64 -8.06 -12.22
CA VAL A 275 -9.36 -9.10 -13.21
C VAL A 275 -10.20 -8.88 -14.47
N ALA A 276 -11.51 -8.63 -14.31
CA ALA A 276 -12.40 -8.34 -15.43
C ALA A 276 -11.96 -7.07 -16.20
N ILE A 277 -11.47 -6.03 -15.51
CA ILE A 277 -10.92 -4.82 -16.14
C ILE A 277 -9.68 -5.16 -16.97
N ALA A 278 -8.73 -5.89 -16.39
CA ALA A 278 -7.51 -6.31 -17.08
C ALA A 278 -7.81 -7.14 -18.35
N HIS A 279 -8.71 -8.12 -18.25
CA HIS A 279 -9.12 -8.92 -19.40
C HIS A 279 -9.84 -8.11 -20.47
N THR A 280 -10.72 -7.17 -20.08
CA THR A 280 -11.40 -6.26 -21.01
C THR A 280 -10.39 -5.42 -21.81
N ALA A 281 -9.29 -5.03 -21.18
CA ALA A 281 -8.20 -4.30 -21.83
C ALA A 281 -7.20 -5.20 -22.59
N ASN A 282 -7.47 -6.51 -22.71
CA ASN A 282 -6.58 -7.53 -23.28
C ASN A 282 -5.20 -7.61 -22.59
N ALA A 283 -5.12 -7.26 -21.30
CA ALA A 283 -3.91 -7.42 -20.51
C ALA A 283 -3.82 -8.83 -19.91
N ARG A 284 -2.61 -9.41 -19.93
CA ARG A 284 -2.30 -10.65 -19.23
C ARG A 284 -2.03 -10.36 -17.76
N ILE A 285 -2.65 -11.11 -16.87
CA ILE A 285 -2.42 -10.97 -15.42
C ILE A 285 -1.20 -11.80 -15.04
N LEU A 286 -0.26 -11.17 -14.33
CA LEU A 286 0.95 -11.81 -13.80
C LEU A 286 0.63 -12.48 -12.47
N GLY A 287 0.99 -13.76 -12.34
CA GLY A 287 0.91 -14.46 -11.06
C GLY A 287 2.07 -14.11 -10.11
N PRO A 288 2.03 -14.57 -8.85
CA PRO A 288 3.05 -14.26 -7.85
C PRO A 288 4.49 -14.57 -8.28
N SER A 289 4.75 -15.75 -8.86
CA SER A 289 6.08 -16.12 -9.37
C SER A 289 6.61 -15.16 -10.44
N GLU A 290 5.74 -14.68 -11.31
CA GLU A 290 6.11 -13.75 -12.38
C GLU A 290 6.37 -12.34 -11.84
N VAL A 291 5.58 -11.91 -10.85
CA VAL A 291 5.81 -10.67 -10.12
C VAL A 291 7.15 -10.70 -9.40
N ARG A 292 7.50 -11.81 -8.73
CA ARG A 292 8.81 -11.97 -8.09
C ARG A 292 9.95 -11.82 -9.08
N LYS A 293 9.83 -12.42 -10.27
CA LYS A 293 10.82 -12.25 -11.34
C LYS A 293 10.91 -10.80 -11.82
N LYS A 294 9.75 -10.16 -12.06
CA LYS A 294 9.65 -8.77 -12.55
C LYS A 294 10.26 -7.77 -11.57
N LEU A 295 9.99 -7.94 -10.27
CA LEU A 295 10.41 -7.03 -9.21
C LEU A 295 11.71 -7.47 -8.51
N LYS A 296 12.36 -8.56 -8.97
CA LYS A 296 13.56 -9.16 -8.35
C LYS A 296 13.39 -9.44 -6.85
N LEU A 297 12.26 -10.05 -6.49
CA LEU A 297 11.93 -10.40 -5.12
C LEU A 297 12.53 -11.75 -4.73
N THR A 298 12.79 -11.91 -3.43
CA THR A 298 13.22 -13.20 -2.86
C THR A 298 12.11 -13.75 -1.98
N LYS A 299 11.52 -14.90 -2.38
CA LYS A 299 10.59 -15.64 -1.54
C LYS A 299 11.35 -16.30 -0.38
N ARG A 300 10.84 -16.16 0.85
CA ARG A 300 11.49 -16.65 2.09
C ARG A 300 10.59 -17.57 2.92
N TRP A 301 9.57 -18.14 2.29
CA TRP A 301 8.57 -18.97 2.94
C TRP A 301 8.01 -20.02 1.99
#